data_AF-A0A2V8C0A8-F1
#
_entry.id   AF-A0A2V8C0A8-F1
#
_cell.length_a   1.000
_cell.length_b   1.000
_cell.length_c   1.000
_cell.angle_alpha   90.00
_cell.angle_beta   90.00
_cell.angle_gamma   90.00
#
_symmetry.space_group_name_H-M   'P 1'
#
loop_
_entity.id
_entity.type
_entity.pdbx_description
1 polymer ?
#
loop_
_entity_poly.entity_id
_entity_poly.type
_entity_poly.pdbx_seq_one_letter_code
_entity_poly.pdbx_strand_id
1 'polypeptide(L)'
;GERRMTAGMPISMIPIKKYQDASARVAQVFRGPDPETAYRLATELNLQYLYVGPEENRVYPGVRERFDRVPFWFKPVFRNGSVAVYKVT
;
A
#
# COMPACT_ATOMS: atom_id res chain seq x y z
N GLY A 1 -3.40 43.72 -4.05
CA GLY A 1 -2.61 42.49 -4.21
C GLY A 1 -3.25 41.40 -3.38
N GLU A 2 -3.99 40.49 -4.02
CA GLU A 2 -4.77 39.47 -3.33
C GLU A 2 -3.92 38.22 -3.13
N ARG A 3 -3.67 37.85 -1.87
CA ARG A 3 -2.94 36.64 -1.51
C ARG A 3 -3.90 35.46 -1.64
N ARG A 4 -3.71 34.64 -2.67
CA ARG A 4 -4.30 33.30 -2.72
C ARG A 4 -3.67 32.45 -1.61
N MET A 5 -4.27 32.48 -0.42
CA MET A 5 -3.98 31.51 0.63
C MET A 5 -4.63 30.19 0.21
N THR A 6 -3.84 29.27 -0.33
CA THR A 6 -4.27 27.89 -0.53
C THR A 6 -4.40 27.26 0.87
N ALA A 7 -5.61 27.31 1.43
CA ALA A 7 -5.91 26.61 2.67
C ALA A 7 -5.87 25.09 2.40
N GLY A 8 -4.70 24.48 2.58
CA GLY A 8 -4.61 23.03 2.72
C GLY A 8 -5.42 22.62 3.93
N MET A 9 -6.47 21.81 3.74
CA MET A 9 -7.29 21.34 4.86
C MET A 9 -6.40 20.66 5.91
N PRO A 10 -6.54 21.00 7.21
CA PRO A 10 -5.88 20.26 8.27
C PRO A 10 -6.23 18.78 8.19
N ILE A 11 -5.29 17.89 8.50
CA ILE A 11 -5.52 16.42 8.51
C ILE A 11 -6.70 16.05 9.43
N SER A 12 -6.94 16.82 10.49
CA SER A 12 -8.08 16.67 11.40
C SER A 12 -9.45 16.93 10.78
N MET A 13 -9.51 17.58 9.61
CA MET A 13 -10.73 18.03 8.95
C MET A 13 -11.12 17.15 7.75
N ILE A 14 -10.32 16.12 7.47
CA ILE A 14 -10.60 15.20 6.38
C ILE A 14 -11.60 14.15 6.89
N PRO A 15 -12.67 13.84 6.13
CA PRO A 15 -13.72 12.93 6.60
C PRO A 15 -13.12 11.56 6.97
N ILE A 16 -13.20 11.21 8.26
CA ILE A 16 -12.65 9.95 8.81
C ILE A 16 -13.13 8.74 8.01
N LYS A 17 -14.40 8.74 7.58
CA LYS A 17 -14.98 7.67 6.76
C LYS A 17 -14.22 7.45 5.45
N LYS A 18 -13.84 8.52 4.74
CA LYS A 18 -13.09 8.42 3.47
C LYS A 18 -11.74 7.74 3.69
N TYR A 19 -11.07 8.03 4.81
CA TYR A 19 -9.81 7.40 5.17
C TYR A 19 -9.96 5.94 5.58
N GLN A 20 -10.99 5.62 6.37
CA GLN A 20 -11.28 4.24 6.75
C GLN A 20 -11.60 3.38 5.51
N ASP A 21 -12.42 3.90 4.59
CA ASP A 21 -12.76 3.22 3.34
C ASP A 21 -11.52 3.01 2.45
N ALA A 22 -10.66 4.03 2.34
CA ALA A 22 -9.40 3.92 1.59
C ALA A 22 -8.44 2.91 2.25
N SER A 23 -8.30 2.94 3.57
CA SER A 23 -7.46 2.02 4.33
C SER A 23 -7.96 0.58 4.19
N ALA A 24 -9.28 0.37 4.22
CA ALA A 24 -9.88 -0.95 4.05
C ALA A 24 -9.59 -1.52 2.65
N ARG A 25 -9.60 -0.67 1.61
CA ARG A 25 -9.24 -1.07 0.24
C ARG A 25 -7.76 -1.43 0.11
N VAL A 26 -6.86 -0.63 0.70
CA VAL A 26 -5.42 -0.93 0.71
C VAL A 26 -5.15 -2.24 1.44
N ALA A 27 -5.83 -2.50 2.56
CA ALA A 27 -5.69 -3.76 3.30
C ALA A 27 -6.03 -5.00 2.43
N GLN A 28 -6.90 -4.86 1.42
CA GLN A 28 -7.21 -5.97 0.50
C GLN A 28 -6.03 -6.38 -0.37
N VAL A 29 -5.09 -5.47 -0.68
CA VAL A 29 -3.86 -5.80 -1.43
C VAL A 29 -3.01 -6.84 -0.68
N PHE A 30 -2.98 -6.76 0.65
CA PHE A 30 -2.24 -7.69 1.51
C PHE A 30 -3.01 -8.98 1.83
N ARG A 31 -4.32 -9.03 1.52
CA ARG A 31 -5.19 -10.18 1.77
C ARG A 31 -5.27 -11.10 0.56
N GLY A 32 -5.68 -12.34 0.80
CA GLY A 32 -5.92 -13.35 -0.24
C GLY A 32 -4.65 -14.06 -0.74
N PRO A 33 -4.77 -15.26 -1.33
CA PRO A 33 -3.61 -16.01 -1.82
C PRO A 33 -3.11 -15.56 -3.20
N ASP A 34 -3.97 -14.89 -3.98
CA ASP A 34 -3.73 -14.58 -5.40
C ASP A 34 -2.94 -13.28 -5.60
N PRO A 35 -1.72 -13.32 -6.16
CA PRO A 35 -0.92 -12.13 -6.43
C PRO A 35 -1.48 -11.28 -7.58
N GLU A 36 -2.25 -11.85 -8.52
CA GLU A 36 -2.83 -11.11 -9.64
C GLU A 36 -3.90 -10.12 -9.15
N THR A 37 -4.80 -10.61 -8.30
CA THR A 37 -5.80 -9.77 -7.63
C THR A 37 -5.16 -8.65 -6.82
N ALA A 38 -4.06 -8.95 -6.10
CA ALA A 38 -3.32 -7.93 -5.36
C ALA A 38 -2.73 -6.86 -6.28
N TYR A 39 -2.16 -7.26 -7.43
CA TYR A 39 -1.61 -6.34 -8.41
C TYR A 39 -2.69 -5.46 -9.05
N ARG A 40 -3.82 -6.05 -9.47
CA ARG A 40 -4.96 -5.29 -10.01
C ARG A 40 -5.44 -4.23 -9.02
N LEU A 41 -5.63 -4.60 -7.75
CA LEU A 41 -6.03 -3.66 -6.69
C LEU A 41 -4.99 -2.56 -6.47
N ALA A 42 -3.71 -2.89 -6.48
CA ALA A 42 -2.63 -1.91 -6.32
C ALA A 42 -2.64 -0.87 -7.45
N THR A 43 -2.84 -1.33 -8.70
CA THR A 43 -2.93 -0.46 -9.88
C THR A 43 -4.19 0.41 -9.87
N GLU A 44 -5.36 -0.16 -9.53
CA GLU A 44 -6.62 0.59 -9.37
C GLU A 44 -6.49 1.70 -8.32
N LEU A 45 -5.72 1.44 -7.25
CA LEU A 45 -5.43 2.40 -6.18
C LEU A 45 -4.25 3.34 -6.49
N ASN A 46 -3.62 3.23 -7.67
CA ASN A 46 -2.44 3.99 -8.07
C ASN A 46 -1.27 3.88 -7.07
N LEU A 47 -1.09 2.71 -6.46
CA LEU A 47 0.03 2.45 -5.56
C LEU A 47 1.29 2.19 -6.38
N GLN A 48 2.34 2.97 -6.12
CA GLN A 48 3.63 2.78 -6.78
C GLN A 48 4.58 1.90 -5.95
N TYR A 49 4.37 1.87 -4.63
CA TYR A 49 5.21 1.11 -3.71
C TYR A 49 4.35 0.47 -2.62
N LEU A 50 4.76 -0.72 -2.20
CA LEU A 50 4.22 -1.42 -1.04
C LEU A 50 5.34 -1.59 -0.01
N TYR A 51 5.04 -1.20 1.23
CA TYR A 51 5.88 -1.44 2.38
C TYR A 51 5.33 -2.65 3.13
N VAL A 52 6.22 -3.58 3.49
CA VAL A 52 5.90 -4.74 4.32
C VAL A 52 6.86 -4.76 5.49
N GLY A 53 6.35 -4.44 6.68
CA GLY A 53 7.10 -4.47 7.93
C GLY A 53 6.73 -5.65 8.83
N PRO A 54 7.21 -5.65 10.09
CA PRO A 54 6.91 -6.68 11.07
C PRO A 54 5.41 -6.84 11.33
N GLU A 55 4.67 -5.72 11.36
CA GLU A 55 3.23 -5.75 11.62
C GLU A 55 2.47 -6.34 10.43
N GLU A 56 2.79 -5.95 9.20
CA GLU A 56 2.18 -6.54 8.01
C GLU A 56 2.49 -8.04 7.91
N ASN A 57 3.70 -8.48 8.27
CA ASN A 57 4.04 -9.90 8.33
C ASN A 57 3.26 -10.66 9.41
N ARG A 58 2.99 -10.01 10.55
CA ARG A 58 2.22 -10.59 11.65
C ARG A 58 0.74 -10.72 11.29
N VAL A 59 0.18 -9.71 10.65
CA VAL A 59 -1.25 -9.64 10.29
C VAL A 59 -1.53 -10.44 9.01
N TYR A 60 -0.59 -10.48 8.07
CA TYR A 60 -0.68 -11.19 6.79
C TYR A 60 0.51 -12.16 6.62
N PRO A 61 0.49 -13.31 7.31
CA PRO A 61 1.56 -14.29 7.20
C PRO A 61 1.77 -14.74 5.74
N GLY A 62 3.03 -14.83 5.31
CA GLY A 62 3.37 -15.25 3.94
C GLY A 62 3.33 -14.14 2.89
N VAL A 63 3.03 -12.89 3.28
CA VAL A 63 2.86 -11.79 2.31
C VAL A 63 4.15 -11.44 1.57
N ARG A 64 5.31 -11.55 2.24
CA ARG A 64 6.63 -11.34 1.61
C ARG A 64 6.90 -12.42 0.58
N GLU A 65 6.74 -13.67 0.98
CA GLU A 65 6.95 -14.84 0.13
C GLU A 65 6.02 -14.82 -1.08
N ARG A 66 4.78 -14.35 -0.91
CA ARG A 66 3.81 -14.17 -1.99
C ARG A 66 4.29 -13.15 -3.00
N PHE A 67 4.71 -11.95 -2.57
CA PHE A 67 5.20 -10.92 -3.48
C PHE A 67 6.54 -11.30 -4.12
N ASP A 68 7.39 -12.02 -3.41
CA ASP A 68 8.68 -12.51 -3.92
C ASP A 68 8.54 -13.51 -5.06
N ARG A 69 7.43 -14.26 -5.12
CA ARG A 69 7.14 -15.21 -6.20
C ARG A 69 6.73 -14.54 -7.51
N VAL A 70 6.34 -13.26 -7.48
CA VAL A 70 5.84 -12.52 -8.65
C VAL A 70 6.61 -11.20 -8.85
N PRO A 71 7.94 -11.23 -9.04
CA PRO A 71 8.75 -10.01 -9.15
C PRO A 71 8.43 -9.17 -10.40
N PHE A 72 7.69 -9.74 -11.37
CA PHE A 72 7.17 -9.02 -12.52
C PHE A 72 6.08 -8.00 -12.14
N TRP A 73 5.27 -8.30 -11.13
CA TRP A 73 4.23 -7.38 -10.60
C TRP A 73 4.72 -6.58 -9.40
N PHE A 74 5.55 -7.21 -8.55
CA PHE A 74 6.05 -6.61 -7.32
C PHE A 74 7.57 -6.73 -7.26
N LYS A 75 8.26 -5.76 -7.86
CA LYS A 75 9.72 -5.75 -7.89
C LYS A 75 10.29 -5.32 -6.53
N PRO A 76 11.05 -6.17 -5.81
CA PRO A 76 11.70 -5.74 -4.57
C PRO A 76 12.76 -4.67 -4.89
N VAL A 77 12.67 -3.52 -4.23
CA VAL A 77 13.61 -2.39 -4.39
C VAL A 77 14.42 -2.13 -3.13
N PHE A 78 13.94 -2.60 -1.98
CA PHE A 78 14.67 -2.56 -0.71
C PHE A 78 14.30 -3.77 0.15
N ARG A 79 15.27 -4.29 0.89
CA ARG A 79 15.05 -5.37 1.86
C ARG A 79 16.10 -5.33 2.96
N ASN A 80 15.65 -5.60 4.19
CA ASN A 80 16.50 -5.99 5.30
C ASN A 80 15.84 -7.13 6.10
N GLY A 81 16.37 -7.45 7.28
CA GLY A 81 15.85 -8.54 8.12
C GLY A 81 14.39 -8.37 8.53
N SER A 82 13.91 -7.13 8.68
CA SER A 82 12.59 -6.84 9.25
C SER A 82 11.58 -6.27 8.25
N VAL A 83 12.07 -5.67 7.16
CA VAL A 83 11.28 -4.85 6.23
C VAL A 83 11.61 -5.20 4.79
N ALA A 84 10.59 -5.13 3.92
CA ALA A 84 10.74 -5.14 2.47
C ALA A 84 9.92 -4.01 1.83
N VAL A 85 10.45 -3.42 0.75
CA VAL A 85 9.74 -2.47 -0.10
C VAL A 85 9.68 -3.02 -1.51
N TYR A 86 8.48 -3.05 -2.07
CA TYR A 86 8.20 -3.52 -3.42
C TYR A 86 7.73 -2.35 -4.27
N LYS A 87 8.28 -2.21 -5.47
CA LYS A 87 7.74 -1.34 -6.51
C LYS A 87 6.65 -2.10 -7.27
N VAL A 88 5.50 -1.46 -7.46
CA VAL A 88 4.45 -1.95 -8.37
C VAL A 88 4.85 -1.55 -9.79
N THR A 89 4.95 -2.54 -10.67
CA THR A 89 5.50 -2.38 -12.03
C THR A 89 4.44 -2.30 -13.10
#